data_AF-A0A4Y9FAM1-F1
#
_entry.id   AF-A0A4Y9FAM1-F1
#
_cell.length_a   1.000
_cell.length_b   1.000
_cell.length_c   1.000
_cell.angle_alpha   90.00
_cell.angle_beta   90.00
_cell.angle_gamma   90.00
#
_symmetry.space_group_name_H-M   'P 1'
#
loop_
_entity.id
_entity.type
_entity.pdbx_description
1 polymer ?
#
loop_
_entity_poly.entity_id
_entity_poly.type
_entity_poly.pdbx_seq_one_letter_code
_entity_poly.pdbx_strand_id
1 'polypeptide(L)'
;MEPLVAKAVGFESGPVHEGSSWDADAAVARVRRWASRDGSGDKETIDWAKYRKAFAWYDATDPESFGSYKLPHHDVVDGRLVVHKRGVYAAAAVLQGARGGVDIPEAELEAVKRHIAAHYHQWGEKAPWEREETRRTRMEKVLRLLGLREDAGEAEAEAVLRRLMAFPERVFALTGTRREDEAEAVLLAWKQAHEELPRVQERLAALEEERRKERLARLIEEGKREGKLTPAMLSWAESQTPEALEAFLRVAPRVVRANGLEEPEPGGLDWHKMTPAERAELYRKDPEAYRALRRKALGY
;
A
#
# COMPACT_ATOMS: atom_id res chain seq x y z
N MET A 1 4.17 55.79 -16.20
CA MET A 1 5.15 55.16 -17.10
C MET A 1 6.47 55.88 -16.85
N GLU A 2 7.56 55.13 -16.68
CA GLU A 2 8.98 55.53 -16.53
C GLU A 2 9.49 56.17 -15.21
N PRO A 3 10.77 55.96 -14.80
CA PRO A 3 11.76 54.96 -15.25
C PRO A 3 12.32 54.07 -14.11
N LEU A 4 12.38 52.76 -14.32
CA LEU A 4 13.28 51.86 -13.59
C LEU A 4 14.65 51.95 -14.25
N VAL A 5 15.65 52.46 -13.54
CA VAL A 5 17.05 52.30 -13.96
C VAL A 5 17.85 51.76 -12.77
N ALA A 6 17.56 50.52 -12.41
CA ALA A 6 18.54 49.63 -11.81
C ALA A 6 19.01 48.68 -12.91
N LYS A 7 20.28 48.29 -12.90
CA LYS A 7 20.77 47.23 -13.79
C LYS A 7 21.68 46.33 -12.99
N ALA A 8 21.26 45.09 -12.74
CA ALA A 8 22.22 44.01 -12.56
C ALA A 8 23.33 44.16 -13.60
N VAL A 9 24.58 44.21 -13.14
CA VAL A 9 25.72 44.38 -14.04
C VAL A 9 25.76 43.14 -14.94
N GLY A 10 25.92 43.35 -16.24
CA GLY A 10 26.05 42.23 -17.17
C GLY A 10 27.26 41.38 -16.81
N PHE A 11 27.09 40.06 -16.84
CA PHE A 11 28.21 39.15 -16.61
C PHE A 11 29.27 39.32 -17.70
N GLU A 12 30.51 39.54 -17.28
CA GLU A 12 31.70 39.45 -18.11
C GLU A 12 32.66 38.44 -17.45
N SER A 13 33.07 37.42 -18.19
CA SER A 13 34.10 36.50 -17.73
C SER A 13 35.45 37.20 -17.69
N GLY A 14 36.22 37.02 -16.61
CA GLY A 14 37.57 37.54 -16.49
C GLY A 14 38.53 36.52 -15.85
N PRO A 15 39.83 36.83 -15.79
CA PRO A 15 40.81 36.01 -15.06
C PRO A 15 40.39 35.87 -13.60
N VAL A 16 40.40 34.63 -13.10
CA VAL A 16 40.03 34.30 -11.72
C VAL A 16 41.27 34.43 -10.84
N HIS A 17 41.13 35.14 -9.73
CA HIS A 17 42.14 35.24 -8.68
C HIS A 17 41.70 34.46 -7.44
N GLU A 18 42.53 33.50 -7.01
CA GLU A 18 42.24 32.58 -5.89
C GLU A 18 42.91 32.98 -4.56
N GLY A 19 43.27 34.26 -4.39
CA GLY A 19 43.92 34.79 -3.19
C GLY A 19 43.28 34.39 -1.86
N SER A 20 44.13 34.21 -0.84
CA SER A 20 43.76 33.65 0.47
C SER A 20 42.93 34.58 1.37
N SER A 21 42.90 35.88 1.09
CA SER A 21 42.23 36.89 1.90
C SER A 21 41.34 37.78 1.05
N TRP A 22 40.07 37.93 1.42
CA TRP A 22 39.18 38.91 0.80
C TRP A 22 38.94 40.06 1.76
N ASP A 23 39.20 41.27 1.27
CA ASP A 23 38.89 42.53 1.92
C ASP A 23 38.19 43.42 0.89
N ALA A 24 36.88 43.58 1.08
CA ALA A 24 36.04 44.32 0.15
C ALA A 24 36.45 45.80 0.07
N ASP A 25 36.82 46.41 1.19
CA ASP A 25 37.16 47.84 1.23
C ASP A 25 38.50 48.09 0.54
N ALA A 26 39.48 47.22 0.80
CA ALA A 26 40.77 47.29 0.13
C ALA A 26 40.66 47.04 -1.39
N ALA A 27 39.83 46.07 -1.80
CA ALA A 27 39.56 45.79 -3.21
C ALA A 27 38.86 46.97 -3.89
N VAL A 28 37.81 47.52 -3.26
CA VAL A 28 37.11 48.71 -3.77
C VAL A 28 38.06 49.90 -3.90
N ALA A 29 38.94 50.13 -2.93
CA ALA A 29 39.95 51.19 -3.01
C ALA A 29 40.91 51.01 -4.21
N ARG A 30 41.33 49.77 -4.50
CA ARG A 30 42.12 49.46 -5.70
C ARG A 30 41.32 49.66 -6.98
N VAL A 31 40.06 49.24 -7.01
CA VAL A 31 39.14 49.44 -8.15
C VAL A 31 38.92 50.92 -8.42
N ARG A 32 38.79 51.78 -7.40
CA ARG A 32 38.67 53.24 -7.56
C ARG A 32 39.89 53.80 -8.29
N ARG A 33 41.10 53.49 -7.84
CA ARG A 33 42.35 53.92 -8.51
C ARG A 33 42.46 53.40 -9.94
N TRP A 34 42.08 52.15 -10.16
CA TRP A 34 42.06 51.57 -11.50
C TRP A 34 41.03 52.23 -12.41
N ALA A 35 39.87 52.64 -11.88
CA ALA A 35 38.81 53.29 -12.63
C ALA A 35 39.02 54.80 -12.82
N SER A 36 39.85 55.46 -12.01
CA SER A 36 40.21 56.87 -12.19
C SER A 36 41.15 57.10 -13.36
N ARG A 37 40.93 58.19 -14.11
CA ARG A 37 41.74 58.59 -15.27
C ARG A 37 43.20 58.93 -14.91
N ASP A 38 43.45 59.37 -13.69
CA ASP A 38 44.75 59.80 -13.18
C ASP A 38 45.32 58.87 -12.09
N GLY A 39 44.61 57.81 -11.73
CA GLY A 39 45.01 56.87 -10.68
C GLY A 39 44.73 57.32 -9.24
N SER A 40 44.14 58.50 -9.02
CA SER A 40 43.84 59.05 -7.68
C SER A 40 42.78 58.23 -6.94
N GLY A 41 41.78 57.71 -7.66
CA GLY A 41 40.56 57.16 -7.09
C GLY A 41 39.56 58.24 -6.63
N ASP A 42 39.81 59.50 -6.93
CA ASP A 42 38.95 60.63 -6.56
C ASP A 42 37.69 60.65 -7.41
N LYS A 43 36.56 60.98 -6.79
CA LYS A 43 35.22 60.96 -7.41
C LYS A 43 35.17 61.65 -8.78
N GLU A 44 35.77 62.83 -8.90
CA GLU A 44 35.78 63.67 -10.11
C GLU A 44 36.57 63.05 -11.29
N THR A 45 37.40 62.05 -11.00
CA THR A 45 38.31 61.42 -11.97
C THR A 45 37.84 60.02 -12.39
N ILE A 46 36.87 59.45 -11.66
CA ILE A 46 36.34 58.10 -11.89
C ILE A 46 35.65 57.99 -13.24
N ASP A 47 36.05 56.99 -14.03
CA ASP A 47 35.21 56.43 -15.09
C ASP A 47 34.19 55.48 -14.45
N TRP A 48 32.95 55.94 -14.27
CA TRP A 48 31.88 55.18 -13.64
C TRP A 48 31.47 53.93 -14.44
N ALA A 49 31.60 53.98 -15.77
CA ALA A 49 31.34 52.82 -16.63
C ALA A 49 32.40 51.73 -16.48
N LYS A 50 33.64 52.12 -16.14
CA LYS A 50 34.72 51.20 -15.75
C LYS A 50 34.54 50.70 -14.32
N TYR A 51 34.22 51.60 -13.38
CA TYR A 51 34.02 51.28 -11.95
C TYR A 51 32.93 50.23 -11.74
N ARG A 52 31.78 50.37 -12.42
CA ARG A 52 30.64 49.45 -12.27
C ARG A 52 30.95 47.99 -12.55
N LYS A 53 31.98 47.70 -13.37
CA LYS A 53 32.37 46.34 -13.75
C LYS A 53 32.81 45.48 -12.54
N ALA A 54 33.20 46.11 -11.43
CA ALA A 54 33.63 45.39 -10.24
C ALA A 54 32.49 44.89 -9.33
N PHE A 55 31.25 45.27 -9.64
CA PHE A 55 30.07 45.11 -8.78
C PHE A 55 29.00 44.27 -9.47
N ALA A 56 28.10 43.67 -8.69
CA ALA A 56 27.01 42.86 -9.25
C ALA A 56 25.75 43.68 -9.53
N TRP A 57 25.60 44.81 -8.85
CA TRP A 57 24.44 45.69 -8.96
C TRP A 57 24.85 47.14 -8.76
N TYR A 58 24.14 48.05 -9.43
CA TYR A 58 24.24 49.48 -9.14
C TYR A 58 22.91 50.22 -9.29
N ASP A 59 22.76 51.29 -8.51
CA ASP A 59 21.68 52.27 -8.63
C ASP A 59 22.02 53.27 -9.74
N ALA A 60 21.27 53.27 -10.83
CA ALA A 60 21.50 54.19 -11.94
C ALA A 60 20.75 55.52 -11.80
N THR A 61 19.99 55.71 -10.72
CA THR A 61 19.40 57.02 -10.37
C THR A 61 20.44 57.94 -9.75
N ASP A 62 21.47 57.37 -9.12
CA ASP A 62 22.65 58.08 -8.61
C ASP A 62 23.96 57.38 -9.06
N PRO A 63 24.23 57.34 -10.38
CA PRO A 63 25.34 56.54 -10.92
C PRO A 63 26.72 57.09 -10.57
N GLU A 64 26.79 58.36 -10.15
CA GLU A 64 28.03 59.04 -9.77
C GLU A 64 28.21 59.06 -8.24
N SER A 65 27.80 57.99 -7.56
CA SER A 65 27.97 57.84 -6.11
C SER A 65 28.56 56.49 -5.79
N PHE A 66 29.59 56.48 -4.94
CA PHE A 66 30.22 55.22 -4.52
C PHE A 66 29.25 54.30 -3.76
N GLY A 67 28.27 54.89 -3.06
CA GLY A 67 27.27 54.14 -2.30
C GLY A 67 26.27 53.39 -3.19
N SER A 68 26.15 53.77 -4.46
CA SER A 68 25.23 53.19 -5.42
C SER A 68 25.64 51.82 -5.93
N TYR A 69 26.87 51.37 -5.66
CA TYR A 69 27.42 50.12 -6.18
C TYR A 69 27.49 49.07 -5.09
N LYS A 70 26.90 47.89 -5.32
CA LYS A 70 26.74 46.84 -4.30
C LYS A 70 27.41 45.53 -4.73
N LEU A 71 27.75 44.72 -3.72
CA LEU A 71 28.34 43.38 -3.89
C LEU A 71 29.63 43.40 -4.71
N PRO A 72 30.69 44.11 -4.24
CA PRO A 72 32.00 44.03 -4.88
C PRO A 72 32.51 42.59 -4.82
N HIS A 73 33.01 42.10 -5.94
CA HIS A 73 33.55 40.73 -6.05
C HIS A 73 34.75 40.63 -7.02
N HIS A 74 35.16 41.77 -7.58
CA HIS A 74 36.38 41.90 -8.36
C HIS A 74 37.46 42.59 -7.54
N ASP A 75 38.70 42.40 -7.97
CA ASP A 75 39.87 43.10 -7.46
C ASP A 75 40.76 43.59 -8.61
N VAL A 76 41.80 44.35 -8.30
CA VAL A 76 42.82 44.77 -9.27
C VAL A 76 44.15 44.13 -8.88
N VAL A 77 44.63 43.23 -9.72
CA VAL A 77 45.92 42.54 -9.58
C VAL A 77 46.73 42.82 -10.83
N ASP A 78 47.98 43.26 -10.66
CA ASP A 78 48.89 43.64 -11.75
C ASP A 78 48.27 44.62 -12.77
N GLY A 79 47.51 45.60 -12.25
CA GLY A 79 46.84 46.64 -13.05
C GLY A 79 45.62 46.16 -13.83
N ARG A 80 45.18 44.90 -13.66
CA ARG A 80 44.04 44.31 -14.37
C ARG A 80 42.91 44.02 -13.40
N LEU A 81 41.66 44.23 -13.85
CA LEU A 81 40.49 43.78 -13.12
C LEU A 81 40.41 42.25 -13.20
N VAL A 82 40.32 41.59 -12.05
CA VAL A 82 40.23 40.14 -11.90
C VAL A 82 38.99 39.79 -11.09
N VAL A 83 38.39 38.62 -11.35
CA VAL A 83 37.30 38.08 -10.54
C VAL A 83 37.93 37.45 -9.29
N HIS A 84 37.67 37.99 -8.10
CA HIS A 84 38.24 37.44 -6.88
C HIS A 84 37.32 36.35 -6.32
N LYS A 85 37.78 35.09 -6.30
CA LYS A 85 36.95 33.92 -5.91
C LYS A 85 36.28 34.07 -4.55
N ARG A 86 37.04 34.47 -3.52
CA ARG A 86 36.49 34.79 -2.18
C ARG A 86 35.53 36.00 -2.17
N GLY A 87 35.70 36.96 -3.07
CA GLY A 87 34.76 38.09 -3.20
C GLY A 87 33.42 37.65 -3.75
N VAL A 88 33.42 36.74 -4.72
CA VAL A 88 32.20 36.10 -5.23
C VAL A 88 31.49 35.31 -4.13
N TYR A 89 32.24 34.58 -3.30
CA TYR A 89 31.68 33.90 -2.13
C TYR A 89 31.08 34.86 -1.10
N ALA A 90 31.75 35.98 -0.82
CA ALA A 90 31.25 37.00 0.09
C ALA A 90 29.95 37.64 -0.44
N ALA A 91 29.90 37.95 -1.74
CA ALA A 91 28.69 38.47 -2.39
C ALA A 91 27.53 37.46 -2.32
N ALA A 92 27.79 36.18 -2.57
CA ALA A 92 26.77 35.14 -2.44
C ALA A 92 26.29 34.95 -1.00
N ALA A 93 27.18 35.07 -0.01
CA ALA A 93 26.79 35.01 1.40
C ALA A 93 25.86 36.18 1.78
N VAL A 94 26.13 37.39 1.29
CA VAL A 94 25.26 38.56 1.50
C VAL A 94 23.90 38.34 0.82
N LEU A 95 23.86 37.79 -0.39
CA LEU A 95 22.61 37.43 -1.07
C LEU A 95 21.80 36.37 -0.31
N GLN A 96 22.45 35.53 0.51
CA GLN A 96 21.82 34.58 1.42
C GLN A 96 21.58 35.17 2.83
N GLY A 97 21.64 36.49 3.00
CA GLY A 97 21.30 37.20 4.24
C GLY A 97 22.44 37.43 5.21
N ALA A 98 23.68 37.07 4.87
CA ALA A 98 24.83 37.43 5.71
C ALA A 98 24.92 38.96 5.85
N ARG A 99 25.33 39.45 7.03
CA ARG A 99 25.43 40.89 7.35
C ARG A 99 24.11 41.66 7.19
N GLY A 100 22.96 40.99 7.31
CA GLY A 100 21.65 41.61 7.16
C GLY A 100 21.15 41.68 5.71
N GLY A 101 21.85 41.05 4.76
CA GLY A 101 21.48 41.05 3.36
C GLY A 101 22.03 42.24 2.58
N VAL A 102 21.52 42.42 1.36
CA VAL A 102 21.81 43.57 0.52
C VAL A 102 20.52 44.32 0.25
N ASP A 103 20.59 45.64 0.36
CA ASP A 103 19.49 46.54 0.01
C ASP A 103 19.46 46.76 -1.51
N ILE A 104 18.67 45.94 -2.22
CA ILE A 104 18.35 46.06 -3.64
C ILE A 104 16.87 45.73 -3.88
N PRO A 105 16.25 46.22 -4.97
CA PRO A 105 14.89 45.85 -5.33
C PRO A 105 14.74 44.35 -5.59
N GLU A 106 13.65 43.75 -5.10
CA GLU A 106 13.33 42.33 -5.28
C GLU A 106 13.36 41.90 -6.76
N ALA A 107 12.88 42.78 -7.66
CA ALA A 107 12.86 42.52 -9.10
C ALA A 107 14.27 42.31 -9.71
N GLU A 108 15.32 42.84 -9.07
CA GLU A 108 16.71 42.70 -9.52
C GLU A 108 17.43 41.50 -8.89
N LEU A 109 16.91 40.97 -7.78
CA LEU A 109 17.58 39.93 -6.98
C LEU A 109 17.96 38.71 -7.82
N GLU A 110 17.02 38.23 -8.65
CA GLU A 110 17.25 37.06 -9.50
C GLU A 110 18.28 37.33 -10.60
N ALA A 111 18.36 38.55 -11.15
CA ALA A 111 19.39 38.91 -12.12
C ALA A 111 20.79 38.98 -11.47
N VAL A 112 20.88 39.54 -10.26
CA VAL A 112 22.12 39.59 -9.48
C VAL A 112 22.58 38.20 -9.05
N LYS A 113 21.67 37.32 -8.62
CA LYS A 113 21.97 35.90 -8.38
C LYS A 113 22.52 35.22 -9.63
N ARG A 114 21.89 35.42 -10.81
CA ARG A 114 22.42 34.86 -12.07
C ARG A 114 23.83 35.35 -12.38
N HIS A 115 24.12 36.64 -12.19
CA HIS A 115 25.46 37.21 -12.37
C HIS A 115 26.51 36.53 -11.47
N ILE A 116 26.23 36.44 -10.17
CA ILE A 116 27.14 35.81 -9.21
C ILE A 116 27.28 34.30 -9.49
N ALA A 117 26.19 33.61 -9.85
CA ALA A 117 26.24 32.18 -10.22
C ALA A 117 27.12 31.93 -11.46
N ALA A 118 27.06 32.81 -12.46
CA ALA A 118 27.91 32.70 -13.64
C ALA A 118 29.41 32.76 -13.27
N HIS A 119 29.79 33.54 -12.25
CA HIS A 119 31.15 33.50 -11.71
C HIS A 119 31.47 32.16 -11.03
N TYR A 120 30.59 31.60 -10.17
CA TYR A 120 30.79 30.25 -9.61
C TYR A 120 31.07 29.20 -10.70
N HIS A 121 30.36 29.29 -11.83
CA HIS A 121 30.49 28.35 -12.95
C HIS A 121 31.85 28.47 -13.64
N GLN A 122 32.54 29.62 -13.57
CA GLN A 122 33.89 29.78 -14.16
C GLN A 122 34.92 28.82 -13.57
N TRP A 123 34.72 28.33 -12.34
CA TRP A 123 35.57 27.33 -11.71
C TRP A 123 34.83 26.03 -11.36
N GLY A 124 33.73 25.75 -12.07
CA GLY A 124 33.02 24.47 -11.98
C GLY A 124 32.23 24.25 -10.69
N GLU A 125 31.97 25.30 -9.91
CA GLU A 125 31.13 25.21 -8.72
C GLU A 125 29.71 25.70 -9.02
N LYS A 126 28.76 25.32 -8.16
CA LYS A 126 27.39 25.86 -8.17
C LYS A 126 27.23 26.90 -7.07
N ALA A 127 26.46 27.94 -7.32
CA ALA A 127 26.11 28.93 -6.29
C ALA A 127 25.22 28.30 -5.18
N PRO A 128 25.13 28.93 -3.99
CA PRO A 128 24.34 28.41 -2.87
C PRO A 128 22.88 28.08 -3.22
N TRP A 129 22.17 28.99 -3.89
CA TRP A 129 20.76 28.80 -4.27
C TRP A 129 20.57 27.67 -5.29
N GLU A 130 21.51 27.44 -6.21
CA GLU A 130 21.44 26.32 -7.15
C GLU A 130 21.60 24.96 -6.45
N ARG A 131 22.42 24.91 -5.39
CA ARG A 131 22.59 23.71 -4.56
C ARG A 131 21.34 23.45 -3.72
N GLU A 132 20.74 24.50 -3.16
CA GLU A 132 19.49 24.43 -2.40
C GLU A 132 18.33 23.96 -3.28
N GLU A 133 18.20 24.51 -4.48
CA GLU A 133 17.21 24.05 -5.47
C GLU A 133 17.43 22.59 -5.85
N THR A 134 18.68 22.20 -6.14
CA THR A 134 19.01 20.79 -6.42
C THR A 134 18.62 19.88 -5.25
N ARG A 135 18.89 20.30 -4.00
CA ARG A 135 18.55 19.55 -2.79
C ARG A 135 17.03 19.43 -2.63
N ARG A 136 16.30 20.53 -2.84
CA ARG A 136 14.82 20.57 -2.80
C ARG A 136 14.23 19.60 -3.81
N THR A 137 14.64 19.67 -5.07
CA THR A 137 14.14 18.77 -6.12
C THR A 137 14.46 17.29 -5.84
N ARG A 138 15.61 17.00 -5.21
CA ARG A 138 15.91 15.63 -4.75
C ARG A 138 14.97 15.19 -3.64
N MET A 139 14.68 16.06 -2.66
CA MET A 139 13.76 15.76 -1.57
C MET A 139 12.33 15.53 -2.09
N GLU A 140 11.83 16.38 -2.99
CA GLU A 140 10.51 16.21 -3.63
C GLU A 140 10.37 14.82 -4.27
N LYS A 141 11.42 14.34 -4.94
CA LYS A 141 11.44 12.98 -5.50
C LYS A 141 11.38 11.90 -4.42
N VAL A 142 12.11 12.06 -3.33
CA VAL A 142 12.07 11.10 -2.19
C VAL A 142 10.67 11.08 -1.57
N LEU A 143 10.07 12.24 -1.31
CA LEU A 143 8.73 12.34 -0.75
C LEU A 143 7.71 11.66 -1.68
N ARG A 144 7.80 11.88 -2.99
CA ARG A 144 6.96 11.21 -3.98
C ARG A 144 7.13 9.69 -3.96
N LEU A 145 8.37 9.19 -3.84
CA LEU A 145 8.64 7.74 -3.72
C LEU A 145 8.03 7.15 -2.43
N LEU A 146 7.98 7.93 -1.35
CA LEU A 146 7.32 7.54 -0.10
C LEU A 146 5.79 7.69 -0.14
N GLY A 147 5.21 8.16 -1.26
CA GLY A 147 3.78 8.43 -1.40
C GLY A 147 3.30 9.65 -0.61
N LEU A 148 4.21 10.56 -0.27
CA LEU A 148 3.94 11.78 0.48
C LEU A 148 3.76 12.99 -0.46
N ARG A 149 3.14 14.05 0.08
CA ARG A 149 3.06 15.35 -0.60
C ARG A 149 4.46 15.97 -0.71
N GLU A 150 4.67 16.80 -1.72
CA GLU A 150 5.96 17.46 -1.97
C GLU A 150 6.35 18.47 -0.89
N ASP A 151 5.37 18.97 -0.13
CA ASP A 151 5.53 19.87 1.01
C ASP A 151 5.56 19.15 2.36
N ALA A 152 5.59 17.81 2.36
CA ALA A 152 5.63 17.03 3.60
C ALA A 152 6.91 17.33 4.40
N GLY A 153 6.73 17.50 5.71
CA GLY A 153 7.83 17.78 6.62
C GLY A 153 8.70 16.55 6.88
N GLU A 154 9.93 16.79 7.37
CA GLU A 154 10.90 15.73 7.66
C GLU A 154 10.36 14.67 8.63
N ALA A 155 9.60 15.08 9.65
CA ALA A 155 9.01 14.16 10.62
C ALA A 155 7.98 13.19 9.99
N GLU A 156 7.22 13.64 9.00
CA GLU A 156 6.25 12.81 8.28
C GLU A 156 6.99 11.77 7.41
N ALA A 157 8.03 12.21 6.69
CA ALA A 157 8.89 11.33 5.91
C ALA A 157 9.58 10.27 6.79
N GLU A 158 10.11 10.68 7.94
CA GLU A 158 10.74 9.78 8.90
C GLU A 158 9.77 8.73 9.44
N ALA A 159 8.54 9.12 9.77
CA ALA A 159 7.52 8.19 10.27
C ALA A 159 7.19 7.09 9.23
N VAL A 160 7.05 7.46 7.96
CA VAL A 160 6.82 6.49 6.86
C VAL A 160 8.01 5.56 6.70
N LEU A 161 9.23 6.11 6.66
CA LEU A 161 10.47 5.32 6.56
C LEU A 161 10.60 4.31 7.71
N ARG A 162 10.37 4.74 8.95
CA ARG A 162 10.39 3.85 10.12
C ARG A 162 9.39 2.70 9.99
N ARG A 163 8.17 2.98 9.54
CA ARG A 163 7.14 1.95 9.33
C ARG A 163 7.52 0.93 8.25
N LEU A 164 8.10 1.41 7.14
CA LEU A 164 8.58 0.58 6.03
C LEU A 164 9.75 -0.30 6.48
N MET A 165 10.76 0.27 7.14
CA MET A 165 11.91 -0.47 7.64
C MET A 165 11.53 -1.51 8.70
N ALA A 166 10.47 -1.26 9.48
CA ALA A 166 9.96 -2.22 10.46
C ALA A 166 9.02 -3.28 9.86
N PHE A 167 8.69 -3.22 8.57
CA PHE A 167 7.75 -4.16 7.96
C PHE A 167 8.27 -5.62 7.93
N PRO A 168 9.52 -5.90 7.50
CA PRO A 168 10.03 -7.27 7.46
C PRO A 168 9.99 -7.96 8.83
N GLU A 169 10.41 -7.26 9.89
CA GLU A 169 10.37 -7.80 11.26
C GLU A 169 8.96 -8.19 11.72
N ARG A 170 7.94 -7.41 11.35
CA ARG A 170 6.54 -7.78 11.66
C ARG A 170 6.11 -9.01 10.89
N VAL A 171 6.51 -9.14 9.62
CA VAL A 171 6.20 -10.31 8.80
C VAL A 171 6.93 -11.56 9.33
N PHE A 172 8.19 -11.43 9.72
CA PHE A 172 8.97 -12.51 10.33
C PHE A 172 8.36 -12.96 11.66
N ALA A 173 7.99 -12.02 12.53
CA ALA A 173 7.30 -12.35 13.77
C ALA A 173 5.96 -13.07 13.53
N LEU A 174 5.20 -12.64 12.54
CA LEU A 174 3.91 -13.25 12.19
C LEU A 174 4.08 -14.67 11.63
N THR A 175 5.04 -14.85 10.72
CA THR A 175 5.27 -16.12 10.01
C THR A 175 6.17 -17.10 10.77
N GLY A 176 6.87 -16.64 11.82
CA GLY A 176 7.88 -17.42 12.55
C GLY A 176 9.17 -17.66 11.76
N THR A 177 9.41 -16.91 10.68
CA THR A 177 10.55 -17.08 9.77
C THR A 177 11.66 -16.07 10.05
N ARG A 178 12.79 -16.18 9.35
CA ARG A 178 13.92 -15.24 9.46
C ARG A 178 14.40 -14.68 8.13
N ARG A 179 13.77 -15.08 7.03
CA ARG A 179 14.13 -14.68 5.67
C ARG A 179 12.88 -14.32 4.88
N GLU A 180 13.04 -13.40 3.94
CA GLU A 180 11.93 -12.86 3.15
C GLU A 180 11.29 -13.92 2.25
N ASP A 181 12.09 -14.80 1.63
CA ASP A 181 11.61 -15.90 0.79
C ASP A 181 10.81 -16.94 1.59
N GLU A 182 11.25 -17.26 2.80
CA GLU A 182 10.53 -18.14 3.72
C GLU A 182 9.19 -17.51 4.16
N ALA A 183 9.22 -16.23 4.54
CA ALA A 183 8.03 -15.48 4.93
C ALA A 183 6.99 -15.45 3.80
N GLU A 184 7.43 -15.16 2.57
CA GLU A 184 6.55 -15.12 1.40
C GLU A 184 5.91 -16.50 1.14
N ALA A 185 6.68 -17.58 1.23
CA ALA A 185 6.15 -18.93 1.08
C ALA A 185 5.08 -19.26 2.13
N VAL A 186 5.30 -18.87 3.40
CA VAL A 186 4.30 -19.05 4.47
C VAL A 186 3.03 -18.23 4.19
N LEU A 187 3.16 -16.97 3.78
CA LEU A 187 2.02 -16.12 3.45
C LEU A 187 1.20 -16.67 2.28
N LEU A 188 1.86 -17.21 1.25
CA LEU A 188 1.20 -17.87 0.12
C LEU A 188 0.47 -19.14 0.56
N ALA A 189 1.09 -19.96 1.42
CA ALA A 189 0.45 -21.15 1.98
C ALA A 189 -0.79 -20.80 2.82
N TRP A 190 -0.73 -19.71 3.61
CA TRP A 190 -1.89 -19.23 4.37
C TRP A 190 -3.03 -18.76 3.47
N LYS A 191 -2.70 -18.02 2.40
CA LYS A 191 -3.69 -17.60 1.39
C LYS A 191 -4.37 -18.82 0.78
N GLN A 192 -3.58 -19.80 0.31
CA GLN A 192 -4.11 -21.01 -0.31
C GLN A 192 -4.97 -21.83 0.66
N ALA A 193 -4.53 -21.97 1.93
CA ALA A 193 -5.30 -22.65 2.95
C ALA A 193 -6.64 -21.94 3.23
N HIS A 194 -6.65 -20.61 3.26
CA HIS A 194 -7.87 -19.82 3.43
C HIS A 194 -8.85 -20.02 2.26
N GLU A 195 -8.34 -20.07 1.02
CA GLU A 195 -9.14 -20.30 -0.19
C GLU A 195 -9.73 -21.73 -0.25
N GLU A 196 -9.00 -22.75 0.19
CA GLU A 196 -9.47 -24.15 0.19
C GLU A 196 -10.34 -24.52 1.40
N LEU A 197 -10.30 -23.72 2.48
CA LEU A 197 -10.99 -24.05 3.74
C LEU A 197 -12.48 -24.37 3.58
N PRO A 198 -13.29 -23.58 2.84
CA PRO A 198 -14.72 -23.88 2.69
C PRO A 198 -14.97 -25.22 1.99
N ARG A 199 -14.17 -25.54 0.97
CA ARG A 199 -14.27 -26.79 0.22
C ARG A 199 -13.91 -28.00 1.07
N VAL A 200 -12.86 -27.89 1.88
CA VAL A 200 -12.48 -28.95 2.82
C VAL A 200 -13.57 -29.15 3.88
N GLN A 201 -14.17 -28.07 4.38
CA GLN A 201 -15.28 -28.15 5.35
C GLN A 201 -16.53 -28.81 4.76
N GLU A 202 -16.91 -28.47 3.53
CA GLU A 202 -18.03 -29.09 2.83
C GLU A 202 -17.80 -30.59 2.64
N ARG A 203 -16.59 -30.96 2.19
CA ARG A 203 -16.23 -32.37 2.01
C ARG A 203 -16.20 -33.13 3.34
N LEU A 204 -15.72 -32.52 4.41
CA LEU A 204 -15.73 -33.12 5.75
C LEU A 204 -17.16 -33.37 6.22
N ALA A 205 -18.05 -32.38 6.11
CA ALA A 205 -19.46 -32.52 6.48
C ALA A 205 -20.16 -33.63 5.67
N ALA A 206 -19.88 -33.74 4.36
CA ALA A 206 -20.41 -34.79 3.51
C ALA A 206 -19.92 -36.19 3.96
N LEU A 207 -18.62 -36.34 4.22
CA LEU A 207 -18.04 -37.61 4.69
C LEU A 207 -18.55 -38.01 6.07
N GLU A 208 -18.72 -37.04 6.99
CA GLU A 208 -19.29 -37.28 8.31
C GLU A 208 -20.74 -37.77 8.20
N GLU A 209 -21.55 -37.15 7.33
CA GLU A 209 -22.92 -37.54 7.09
C GLU A 209 -23.05 -38.93 6.45
N GLU A 210 -22.19 -39.24 5.48
CA GLU A 210 -22.12 -40.57 4.86
C GLU A 210 -21.76 -41.64 5.90
N ARG A 211 -20.69 -41.41 6.68
CA ARG A 211 -20.27 -42.31 7.75
C ARG A 211 -21.35 -42.49 8.82
N ARG A 212 -22.11 -41.44 9.13
CA ARG A 212 -23.26 -41.49 10.05
C ARG A 212 -24.34 -42.43 9.52
N LYS A 213 -24.73 -42.27 8.26
CA LYS A 213 -25.75 -43.12 7.60
C LYS A 213 -25.32 -44.58 7.54
N GLU A 214 -24.07 -44.85 7.15
CA GLU A 214 -23.54 -46.22 7.10
C GLU A 214 -23.52 -46.89 8.48
N ARG A 215 -23.12 -46.15 9.52
CA ARG A 215 -23.14 -46.64 10.90
C ARG A 215 -24.57 -46.96 11.34
N LEU A 216 -25.52 -46.06 11.05
CA LEU A 216 -26.93 -46.27 11.36
C LEU A 216 -27.48 -47.52 10.67
N ALA A 217 -27.24 -47.66 9.36
CA ALA A 217 -27.68 -48.82 8.58
C ALA A 217 -27.13 -50.14 9.13
N ARG A 218 -25.83 -50.18 9.48
CA ARG A 218 -25.22 -51.36 10.11
C ARG A 218 -25.89 -51.73 11.44
N LEU A 219 -26.14 -50.73 12.30
CA LEU A 219 -26.82 -50.96 13.58
C LEU A 219 -28.25 -51.46 13.38
N ILE A 220 -28.98 -50.95 12.39
CA ILE A 220 -30.32 -51.43 12.05
C ILE A 220 -30.27 -52.89 11.62
N GLU A 221 -29.34 -53.26 10.73
CA GLU A 221 -29.20 -54.65 10.28
C GLU A 221 -28.76 -55.59 11.40
N GLU A 222 -27.84 -55.17 12.27
CA GLU A 222 -27.47 -55.93 13.47
C GLU A 222 -28.65 -56.10 14.43
N GLY A 223 -29.41 -55.04 14.68
CA GLY A 223 -30.59 -55.08 15.54
C GLY A 223 -31.69 -55.99 15.00
N LYS A 224 -31.92 -56.01 13.68
CA LYS A 224 -32.82 -56.98 13.01
C LYS A 224 -32.33 -58.41 13.19
N ARG A 225 -31.04 -58.66 12.92
CA ARG A 225 -30.42 -59.99 13.02
C ARG A 225 -30.47 -60.54 14.46
N GLU A 226 -30.32 -59.69 15.46
CA GLU A 226 -30.40 -60.08 16.87
C GLU A 226 -31.83 -60.19 17.41
N GLY A 227 -32.85 -59.86 16.61
CA GLY A 227 -34.26 -59.85 17.01
C GLY A 227 -34.61 -58.73 17.99
N LYS A 228 -33.80 -57.66 18.04
CA LYS A 228 -33.99 -56.50 18.92
C LYS A 228 -34.73 -55.34 18.25
N LEU A 229 -34.82 -55.35 16.92
CA LEU A 229 -35.65 -54.43 16.13
C LEU A 229 -36.72 -55.21 15.37
N THR A 230 -37.97 -54.77 15.50
CA THR A 230 -39.11 -55.32 14.73
C THR A 230 -39.43 -54.42 13.53
N PRO A 231 -40.20 -54.90 12.52
CA PRO A 231 -40.57 -54.09 11.36
C PRO A 231 -41.26 -52.76 11.72
N ALA A 232 -42.09 -52.74 12.77
CA ALA A 232 -42.76 -51.53 13.25
C ALA A 232 -41.81 -50.47 13.81
N MET A 233 -40.60 -50.86 14.22
CA MET A 233 -39.60 -49.97 14.82
C MET A 233 -38.63 -49.36 13.80
N LEU A 234 -38.69 -49.76 12.53
CA LEU A 234 -37.70 -49.33 11.53
C LEU A 234 -37.75 -47.83 11.24
N SER A 235 -38.95 -47.27 11.04
CA SER A 235 -39.11 -45.83 10.82
C SER A 235 -38.60 -44.99 12.00
N TRP A 236 -38.81 -45.47 13.24
CA TRP A 236 -38.23 -44.85 14.42
C TRP A 236 -36.70 -44.97 14.41
N ALA A 237 -36.15 -46.18 14.19
CA ALA A 237 -34.71 -46.43 14.19
C ALA A 237 -33.97 -45.60 13.12
N GLU A 238 -34.56 -45.42 11.93
CA GLU A 238 -34.02 -44.59 10.85
C GLU A 238 -33.98 -43.09 11.20
N SER A 239 -34.83 -42.63 12.13
CA SER A 239 -34.81 -41.25 12.62
C SER A 239 -33.82 -41.00 13.76
N GLN A 240 -33.18 -42.04 14.30
CA GLN A 240 -32.26 -41.92 15.43
C GLN A 240 -30.83 -41.60 14.99
N THR A 241 -30.03 -41.07 15.93
CA THR A 241 -28.58 -41.03 15.75
C THR A 241 -27.99 -42.44 15.96
N PRO A 242 -26.84 -42.76 15.34
CA PRO A 242 -26.17 -44.04 15.57
C PRO A 242 -25.91 -44.33 17.06
N GLU A 243 -25.55 -43.31 17.84
CA GLU A 243 -25.27 -43.44 19.28
C GLU A 243 -26.55 -43.77 20.06
N ALA A 244 -27.67 -43.13 19.73
CA ALA A 244 -28.96 -43.39 20.37
C ALA A 244 -29.48 -44.78 20.04
N LEU A 245 -29.38 -45.19 18.76
CA LEU A 245 -29.79 -46.52 18.34
C LEU A 245 -28.93 -47.61 18.98
N GLU A 246 -27.61 -47.44 19.01
CA GLU A 246 -26.70 -48.37 19.67
C GLU A 246 -27.00 -48.51 21.18
N ALA A 247 -27.26 -47.39 21.87
CA ALA A 247 -27.64 -47.42 23.28
C ALA A 247 -28.95 -48.19 23.50
N PHE A 248 -29.94 -47.99 22.63
CA PHE A 248 -31.17 -48.78 22.63
C PHE A 248 -30.89 -50.27 22.42
N LEU A 249 -30.14 -50.63 21.37
CA LEU A 249 -29.82 -52.03 21.03
C LEU A 249 -29.04 -52.76 22.13
N ARG A 250 -28.32 -52.03 22.98
CA ARG A 250 -27.61 -52.61 24.13
C ARG A 250 -28.55 -53.19 25.18
N VAL A 251 -29.69 -52.54 25.41
CA VAL A 251 -30.66 -52.90 26.47
C VAL A 251 -31.94 -53.53 25.92
N ALA A 252 -32.17 -53.44 24.60
CA ALA A 252 -33.37 -53.93 23.96
C ALA A 252 -33.55 -55.46 24.13
N PRO A 253 -34.72 -55.92 24.59
CA PRO A 253 -35.01 -57.34 24.73
C PRO A 253 -35.13 -58.00 23.35
N ARG A 254 -34.78 -59.30 23.25
CA ARG A 254 -35.00 -60.08 22.03
C ARG A 254 -36.47 -60.44 21.90
N VAL A 255 -37.09 -60.04 20.81
CA VAL A 255 -38.48 -60.41 20.48
C VAL A 255 -38.45 -61.73 19.72
N VAL A 256 -38.64 -62.84 20.43
CA VAL A 256 -38.88 -64.14 19.82
C VAL A 256 -40.35 -64.18 19.39
N ARG A 257 -40.64 -64.48 18.11
CA ARG A 257 -42.02 -64.76 17.69
C ARG A 257 -42.55 -65.90 18.57
N ALA A 258 -43.63 -65.66 19.30
CA ALA A 258 -44.32 -66.72 20.00
C ALA A 258 -44.74 -67.77 18.96
N ASN A 259 -44.31 -69.02 19.14
CA ASN A 259 -44.80 -70.14 18.35
C ASN A 259 -46.34 -70.13 18.41
N GLY A 260 -47.00 -69.98 17.25
CA GLY A 260 -48.40 -70.36 17.12
C GLY A 260 -49.43 -69.27 16.81
N LEU A 261 -49.07 -68.11 16.26
CA LEU A 261 -50.05 -67.22 15.63
C LEU A 261 -49.65 -66.94 14.18
N GLU A 262 -50.27 -67.68 13.27
CA GLU A 262 -50.32 -67.35 11.84
C GLU A 262 -50.80 -65.90 11.66
N GLU A 263 -50.18 -65.18 10.73
CA GLU A 263 -50.75 -63.92 10.25
C GLU A 263 -52.18 -64.19 9.77
N PRO A 264 -53.20 -63.39 10.16
CA PRO A 264 -54.53 -63.61 9.62
C PRO A 264 -54.46 -63.38 8.12
N GLU A 265 -54.68 -64.44 7.34
CA GLU A 265 -54.83 -64.36 5.89
C GLU A 265 -55.83 -63.23 5.56
N PRO A 266 -55.50 -62.32 4.65
CA PRO A 266 -56.40 -61.25 4.28
C PRO A 266 -57.60 -61.85 3.54
N GLY A 267 -58.73 -61.97 4.23
CA GLY A 267 -60.02 -62.33 3.63
C GLY A 267 -60.46 -63.79 3.85
N GLY A 268 -60.67 -64.18 5.11
CA GLY A 268 -61.33 -65.44 5.47
C GLY A 268 -62.84 -65.43 5.17
N LEU A 269 -63.22 -65.44 3.89
CA LEU A 269 -64.57 -65.80 3.48
C LEU A 269 -64.62 -67.31 3.25
N ASP A 270 -65.52 -68.00 3.97
CA ASP A 270 -65.81 -69.42 3.80
C ASP A 270 -67.10 -69.57 2.99
N TRP A 271 -66.99 -70.10 1.78
CA TRP A 271 -68.10 -70.24 0.83
C TRP A 271 -69.34 -70.91 1.45
N HIS A 272 -69.15 -71.95 2.27
CA HIS A 272 -70.25 -72.73 2.85
C HIS A 272 -70.96 -71.99 4.00
N LYS A 273 -70.33 -70.98 4.58
CA LYS A 273 -70.88 -70.15 5.66
C LYS A 273 -71.54 -68.86 5.16
N MET A 274 -71.41 -68.54 3.87
CA MET A 274 -72.06 -67.37 3.28
C MET A 274 -73.53 -67.65 2.93
N THR A 275 -74.40 -66.71 3.26
CA THR A 275 -75.79 -66.65 2.80
C THR A 275 -75.89 -66.33 1.31
N PRO A 276 -77.01 -66.63 0.64
CA PRO A 276 -77.23 -66.23 -0.75
C PRO A 276 -77.07 -64.71 -1.00
N ALA A 277 -77.45 -63.88 -0.04
CA ALA A 277 -77.33 -62.42 -0.14
C ALA A 277 -75.87 -61.95 -0.10
N GLU A 278 -75.06 -62.50 0.81
CA GLU A 278 -73.63 -62.20 0.92
C GLU A 278 -72.85 -62.68 -0.31
N ARG A 279 -73.23 -63.84 -0.86
CA ARG A 279 -72.67 -64.34 -2.12
C ARG A 279 -72.99 -63.40 -3.30
N ALA A 280 -74.22 -62.88 -3.36
CA ALA A 280 -74.64 -61.93 -4.40
C ALA A 280 -73.99 -60.55 -4.22
N GLU A 281 -73.68 -60.14 -3.00
CA GLU A 281 -72.92 -58.92 -2.72
C GLU A 281 -71.44 -59.07 -3.08
N LEU A 282 -70.82 -60.21 -2.75
CA LEU A 282 -69.46 -60.52 -3.18
C LEU A 282 -69.34 -60.54 -4.70
N TYR A 283 -70.29 -61.18 -5.41
CA TYR A 283 -70.29 -61.17 -6.88
C TYR A 283 -70.39 -59.75 -7.48
N ARG A 284 -71.09 -58.82 -6.81
CA ARG A 284 -71.20 -57.43 -7.26
C ARG A 284 -69.94 -56.61 -6.99
N LYS A 285 -69.28 -56.83 -5.85
CA LYS A 285 -68.09 -56.08 -5.43
C LYS A 285 -66.80 -56.61 -6.05
N ASP A 286 -66.66 -57.94 -6.10
CA ASP A 286 -65.48 -58.62 -6.60
C ASP A 286 -65.87 -59.97 -7.26
N PRO A 287 -66.15 -59.93 -8.59
CA PRO A 287 -66.53 -61.12 -9.34
C PRO A 287 -65.45 -62.20 -9.41
N GLU A 288 -64.16 -61.83 -9.30
CA GLU A 288 -63.05 -62.78 -9.39
C GLU A 288 -62.84 -63.53 -8.09
N ALA A 289 -62.87 -62.83 -6.95
CA ALA A 289 -62.86 -63.45 -5.63
C ALA A 289 -64.06 -64.39 -5.47
N TYR A 290 -65.25 -63.99 -5.91
CA TYR A 290 -66.44 -64.87 -5.92
C TYR A 290 -66.19 -66.18 -6.70
N ARG A 291 -65.65 -66.09 -7.92
CA ARG A 291 -65.39 -67.28 -8.76
C ARG A 291 -64.28 -68.16 -8.18
N ALA A 292 -63.25 -67.57 -7.58
CA ALA A 292 -62.16 -68.31 -6.94
C ALA A 292 -62.67 -69.08 -5.70
N LEU A 293 -63.46 -68.42 -4.84
CA LEU A 293 -64.05 -69.04 -3.65
C LEU A 293 -65.02 -70.16 -4.03
N ARG A 294 -65.89 -69.93 -5.04
CA ARG A 294 -66.85 -70.92 -5.53
C ARG A 294 -66.16 -72.15 -6.12
N ARG A 295 -65.11 -71.96 -6.93
CA ARG A 295 -64.34 -73.05 -7.53
C ARG A 295 -63.63 -73.89 -6.47
N LYS A 296 -62.95 -73.23 -5.52
CA LYS A 296 -62.28 -73.88 -4.40
C LYS A 296 -63.25 -74.70 -3.54
N ALA A 297 -64.47 -74.22 -3.31
CA ALA A 297 -65.46 -74.89 -2.47
C ALA A 297 -66.26 -76.00 -3.17
N LEU A 298 -66.51 -75.88 -4.49
CA LEU A 298 -67.31 -76.85 -5.25
C LEU A 298 -66.48 -77.82 -6.11
N GLY A 299 -65.15 -77.66 -6.15
CA GLY A 299 -64.24 -78.64 -6.73
C GLY A 299 -64.19 -78.68 -8.26
N TYR A 300 -64.41 -77.55 -8.94
CA TYR A 300 -64.31 -77.39 -10.40
C TYR A 300 -63.36 -76.28 -10.80
#